data_AF-A0A368H7Y6-F1
#
_entry.id   AF-A0A368H7Y6-F1
#
_cell.length_a   1.000
_cell.length_b   1.000
_cell.length_c   1.000
_cell.angle_alpha   90.00
_cell.angle_beta   90.00
_cell.angle_gamma   90.00
#
_symmetry.space_group_name_H-M   'P 1'
#
loop_
_entity.id
_entity.type
_entity.pdbx_description
1 polymer ?
#
loop_
_entity_poly.entity_id
_entity_poly.type
_entity_poly.pdbx_seq_one_letter_code
_entity_poly.pdbx_strand_id
1 'polypeptide(L)'
;MLDHRVNEQVVNWNAPMSMTVVLRSIDQYGCTVNYLKRLQRNSRAVARHLRAHLIFASSWSPNCTVPLTSMLSEVAECEKPKATVEQVALYPANLARNVARMFSATKYIIITDYEHLFNEGFETTVRTVADIRLAEKPQSMLVYRIFEIDEKVTV
;
A
#
# COMPACT_ATOMS: atom_id res chain seq x y z
N MET A 1 -5.04 -7.42 -6.68
CA MET A 1 -5.92 -6.24 -6.62
C MET A 1 -6.05 -5.80 -5.20
N LEU A 2 -6.17 -4.49 -5.03
CA LEU A 2 -6.49 -3.87 -3.76
C LEU A 2 -7.93 -4.23 -3.35
N ASP A 3 -8.13 -4.45 -2.06
CA ASP A 3 -9.41 -4.78 -1.45
C ASP A 3 -9.55 -4.05 -0.11
N HIS A 4 -10.63 -4.34 0.62
CA HIS A 4 -11.03 -3.64 1.84
C HIS A 4 -9.92 -3.51 2.89
N ARG A 5 -8.94 -4.44 2.88
CA ARG A 5 -7.80 -4.44 3.81
C ARG A 5 -6.96 -3.16 3.74
N VAL A 6 -6.94 -2.46 2.59
CA VAL A 6 -6.28 -1.15 2.49
C VAL A 6 -6.87 -0.14 3.47
N ASN A 7 -8.20 -0.12 3.63
CA ASN A 7 -8.83 0.80 4.58
C ASN A 7 -8.49 0.41 6.02
N GLU A 8 -8.60 -0.88 6.34
CA GLU A 8 -8.31 -1.40 7.68
C GLU A 8 -6.86 -1.12 8.08
N GLN A 9 -5.92 -1.36 7.18
CA GLN A 9 -4.51 -1.08 7.42
C GLN A 9 -4.25 0.40 7.71
N VAL A 10 -4.88 1.31 6.96
CA VAL A 10 -4.75 2.76 7.19
C VAL A 10 -5.40 3.18 8.52
N VAL A 11 -6.57 2.63 8.84
CA VAL A 11 -7.29 2.94 10.08
C VAL A 11 -6.50 2.45 11.30
N ASN A 12 -6.01 1.21 11.28
CA ASN A 12 -5.30 0.63 12.41
C ASN A 12 -3.89 1.22 12.59
N TRP A 13 -3.25 1.63 11.48
CA TRP A 13 -2.00 2.40 11.52
C TRP A 13 -2.22 3.83 12.04
N ASN A 14 -3.26 4.52 11.57
CA ASN A 14 -3.64 5.89 11.99
C ASN A 14 -2.51 6.96 11.90
N ALA A 15 -1.61 6.83 10.93
CA ALA A 15 -0.50 7.75 10.71
C ALA A 15 -0.15 7.84 9.21
N PRO A 16 0.69 8.80 8.77
CA PRO A 16 1.02 8.96 7.34
C PRO A 16 1.47 7.64 6.70
N MET A 17 0.94 7.36 5.50
CA MET A 17 1.19 6.14 4.74
C MET A 17 1.43 6.46 3.27
N SER A 18 2.55 5.99 2.74
CA SER A 18 2.88 6.00 1.33
C SER A 18 2.69 4.60 0.76
N MET A 19 1.75 4.43 -0.17
CA MET A 19 1.45 3.14 -0.80
C MET A 19 1.76 3.22 -2.29
N THR A 20 2.51 2.25 -2.80
CA THR A 20 2.81 2.13 -4.22
C THR A 20 2.08 0.95 -4.82
N VAL A 21 1.42 1.17 -5.96
CA VAL A 21 0.72 0.16 -6.75
C VAL A 21 1.39 0.06 -8.11
N VAL A 22 2.01 -1.09 -8.38
CA VAL A 22 2.61 -1.37 -9.69
C VAL A 22 1.59 -2.07 -10.56
N LEU A 23 1.12 -1.39 -11.60
CA LEU A 23 0.16 -1.90 -12.56
C LEU A 23 0.85 -2.91 -13.49
N ARG A 24 0.14 -3.99 -13.80
CA ARG A 24 0.59 -5.03 -14.74
C ARG A 24 0.05 -4.83 -16.15
N SER A 25 -1.00 -4.03 -16.30
CA SER A 25 -1.49 -3.49 -17.57
C SER A 25 -1.98 -2.07 -17.36
N ILE A 26 -1.91 -1.24 -18.41
CA ILE A 26 -2.49 0.11 -18.42
C ILE A 26 -4.01 0.09 -18.23
N ASP A 27 -4.67 -1.01 -18.61
CA ASP A 27 -6.12 -1.19 -18.47
C ASP A 27 -6.56 -1.21 -16.99
N GLN A 28 -5.65 -1.56 -16.07
CA GLN A 28 -5.91 -1.55 -14.64
C GLN A 28 -5.95 -0.15 -14.04
N TYR A 29 -5.53 0.89 -14.78
CA TYR A 29 -5.38 2.24 -14.26
C TYR A 29 -6.71 2.81 -13.76
N GLY A 30 -7.74 2.88 -14.61
CA GLY A 30 -9.01 3.52 -14.25
C GLY A 30 -9.69 2.84 -13.08
N CYS A 31 -9.73 1.50 -13.09
CA CYS A 31 -10.33 0.73 -12.01
C CYS A 31 -9.58 0.99 -10.69
N THR A 32 -8.24 0.99 -10.70
CA THR A 32 -7.41 1.22 -9.49
C THR A 32 -7.58 2.64 -8.96
N VAL A 33 -7.60 3.63 -9.84
CA VAL A 33 -7.83 5.04 -9.45
C VAL A 33 -9.23 5.21 -8.87
N ASN A 34 -10.25 4.62 -9.49
CA ASN A 34 -11.64 4.70 -9.01
C ASN A 34 -11.79 4.02 -7.64
N TYR A 35 -11.14 2.88 -7.42
CA TYR A 35 -11.05 2.21 -6.13
C TYR A 35 -10.45 3.12 -5.05
N LEU A 36 -9.28 3.70 -5.31
CA LEU A 36 -8.58 4.57 -4.36
C LEU A 36 -9.37 5.85 -4.07
N LYS A 37 -9.99 6.47 -5.09
CA LYS A 37 -10.86 7.65 -4.92
C LYS A 37 -12.09 7.31 -4.08
N ARG A 38 -12.69 6.13 -4.26
CA ARG A 38 -13.82 5.68 -3.44
C ARG A 38 -13.41 5.50 -1.98
N LEU A 39 -12.26 4.86 -1.72
CA LEU A 39 -11.72 4.77 -0.35
C LEU A 39 -11.48 6.14 0.26
N GLN A 40 -10.89 7.07 -0.49
CA GLN A 40 -10.63 8.43 -0.03
C GLN A 40 -11.92 9.18 0.34
N ARG A 41 -13.00 9.01 -0.42
CA ARG A 41 -14.31 9.62 -0.13
C ARG A 41 -14.97 9.00 1.10
N ASN A 42 -14.83 7.69 1.27
CA ASN A 42 -15.57 6.93 2.28
C ASN A 42 -14.85 6.85 3.63
N SER A 43 -13.54 7.09 3.69
CA SER A 43 -12.74 6.98 4.92
C SER A 43 -11.93 8.24 5.18
N ARG A 44 -12.23 8.91 6.30
CA ARG A 44 -11.50 10.10 6.75
C ARG A 44 -10.03 9.78 7.04
N ALA A 45 -9.75 8.60 7.60
CA ALA A 45 -8.40 8.15 7.85
C ALA A 45 -7.62 8.02 6.53
N VAL A 46 -8.22 7.40 5.52
CA VAL A 46 -7.63 7.30 4.16
C VAL A 46 -7.41 8.68 3.56
N ALA A 47 -8.40 9.57 3.59
CA ALA A 47 -8.26 10.92 3.06
C ALA A 47 -7.08 11.69 3.69
N ARG A 48 -6.94 11.57 5.00
CA ARG A 48 -5.92 12.27 5.78
C ARG A 48 -4.53 11.66 5.60
N HIS A 49 -4.41 10.34 5.65
CA HIS A 49 -3.13 9.66 5.86
C HIS A 49 -2.56 8.97 4.62
N LEU A 50 -3.39 8.49 3.70
CA LEU A 50 -2.92 7.70 2.55
C LEU A 50 -2.49 8.59 1.39
N ARG A 51 -1.29 8.34 0.86
CA ARG A 51 -0.82 8.84 -0.43
C ARG A 51 -0.48 7.64 -1.31
N ALA A 52 -1.23 7.49 -2.39
CA ALA A 52 -1.09 6.36 -3.31
C ALA A 52 -0.33 6.78 -4.57
N HIS A 53 0.65 5.96 -4.98
CA HIS A 53 1.50 6.16 -6.14
C HIS A 53 1.27 5.02 -7.13
N LEU A 54 0.88 5.36 -8.35
CA LEU A 54 0.65 4.40 -9.43
C LEU A 54 1.88 4.35 -10.32
N ILE A 55 2.40 3.15 -10.56
CA ILE A 55 3.55 2.93 -11.44
C ILE A 55 3.12 1.97 -12.55
N PHE A 56 3.55 2.26 -13.76
CA PHE A 56 3.35 1.42 -14.93
C PHE A 56 4.55 1.57 -15.88
N ALA A 57 4.68 0.66 -16.85
CA ALA A 57 5.79 0.69 -17.80
C ALA A 57 5.73 1.96 -18.67
N SER A 58 6.87 2.63 -18.87
CA SER A 58 6.96 3.84 -19.70
C SER A 58 6.57 3.58 -21.16
N SER A 59 6.72 2.35 -21.64
CA SER A 59 6.27 1.93 -22.98
C SER A 59 4.77 2.04 -23.18
N TRP A 60 3.97 2.03 -22.11
CA TRP A 60 2.51 2.20 -22.21
C TRP A 60 2.10 3.67 -22.30
N SER A 61 2.86 4.57 -21.65
CA SER A 61 2.64 6.00 -21.73
C SER A 61 3.91 6.77 -21.32
N PRO A 62 4.68 7.30 -22.28
CA PRO A 62 5.97 7.94 -22.01
C PRO A 62 5.86 9.26 -21.26
N ASN A 63 4.69 9.91 -21.31
CA ASN A 63 4.41 11.19 -20.67
C ASN A 63 3.41 11.07 -19.50
N CYS A 64 3.17 9.84 -19.02
CA CYS A 64 2.19 9.54 -17.98
C CYS A 64 0.74 9.99 -18.28
N THR A 65 0.42 10.26 -19.55
CA THR A 65 -0.96 10.53 -19.98
C THR A 65 -1.67 9.21 -20.19
N VAL A 66 -2.67 8.91 -19.36
CA VAL A 66 -3.44 7.68 -19.49
C VAL A 66 -4.61 7.88 -20.44
N PRO A 67 -4.83 6.98 -21.42
CA PRO A 67 -5.94 7.06 -22.36
C PRO A 67 -7.30 7.17 -21.63
N LEU A 68 -8.21 7.98 -22.20
CA LEU A 68 -9.56 8.16 -21.65
C LEU A 68 -10.32 6.83 -21.55
N THR A 69 -10.08 5.91 -22.49
CA THR A 69 -10.63 4.55 -22.51
C THR A 69 -10.25 3.74 -21.29
N SER A 70 -9.00 3.85 -20.82
CA SER A 70 -8.53 3.21 -19.59
C SER A 70 -9.12 3.84 -18.33
N MET A 71 -9.70 5.05 -18.41
CA MET A 71 -10.43 5.70 -17.29
C MET A 71 -11.90 5.30 -17.20
N LEU A 72 -12.49 4.85 -18.31
CA LEU A 72 -13.90 4.49 -18.46
C LEU A 72 -14.22 3.03 -18.03
N SER A 73 -13.31 2.34 -17.34
CA SER A 73 -13.63 1.05 -16.72
C SER A 73 -14.70 1.23 -15.64
N GLU A 74 -15.94 1.15 -16.08
CA GLU A 74 -17.14 1.09 -15.25
C GLU A 74 -17.23 -0.31 -14.65
N VAL A 75 -17.01 -0.36 -13.33
CA VAL A 75 -17.65 -1.31 -12.43
C VAL A 75 -17.63 -2.77 -12.90
N ALA A 76 -16.48 -3.41 -12.75
CA ALA A 76 -16.43 -4.64 -11.98
C ALA A 76 -15.38 -4.39 -10.90
N GLU A 77 -15.44 -5.11 -9.78
CA GLU A 77 -14.27 -5.23 -8.92
C GLU A 77 -13.07 -5.39 -9.82
N CYS A 78 -12.03 -4.59 -9.59
CA CYS A 78 -10.77 -4.81 -10.25
C CYS A 78 -10.46 -6.33 -10.04
N GLU A 79 -10.71 -7.17 -11.05
CA GLU A 79 -10.59 -8.61 -10.88
C GLU A 79 -9.11 -8.90 -10.79
N LYS A 80 -8.67 -9.66 -9.77
CA LYS A 80 -7.29 -10.14 -9.72
C LYS A 80 -7.08 -11.00 -10.97
N PRO A 81 -6.45 -10.49 -12.06
CA PRO A 81 -6.18 -11.36 -13.18
C PRO A 81 -5.21 -12.41 -12.64
N LYS A 82 -5.43 -13.69 -12.96
CA LYS A 82 -4.47 -14.71 -12.59
C LYS A 82 -3.12 -14.30 -13.16
N ALA A 83 -2.17 -14.03 -12.27
CA ALA A 83 -0.82 -13.66 -12.63
C ALA A 83 -0.16 -14.85 -13.34
N THR A 84 0.50 -14.61 -14.46
CA THR A 84 1.38 -15.65 -15.02
C THR A 84 2.62 -15.81 -14.13
N VAL A 85 3.30 -16.96 -14.23
CA VAL A 85 4.52 -17.21 -13.47
C VAL A 85 5.58 -16.15 -13.76
N GLU A 86 5.69 -15.72 -15.02
CA GLU A 86 6.61 -14.68 -15.49
C GLU A 86 6.28 -13.32 -14.85
N GLN A 87 4.98 -12.98 -14.76
CA GLN A 87 4.54 -11.74 -14.10
C GLN A 87 4.79 -11.74 -12.59
N VAL A 88 4.73 -12.90 -11.94
CA VAL A 88 5.10 -13.05 -10.54
C VAL A 88 6.61 -12.95 -10.37
N ALA A 89 7.38 -13.59 -11.27
CA ALA A 89 8.84 -13.61 -11.24
C ALA A 89 9.47 -12.23 -11.45
N LEU A 90 8.81 -11.33 -12.20
CA LEU A 90 9.22 -9.92 -12.31
C LEU A 90 9.28 -9.21 -10.95
N TYR A 91 8.51 -9.68 -9.97
CA TYR A 91 8.51 -9.27 -8.56
C TYR A 91 8.90 -7.80 -8.31
N PRO A 92 8.11 -6.82 -8.78
CA PRO A 92 8.48 -5.40 -8.72
C PRO A 92 8.34 -4.80 -7.31
N ALA A 93 8.35 -5.62 -6.25
CA ALA A 93 8.22 -5.19 -4.86
C ALA A 93 9.34 -4.22 -4.47
N ASN A 94 10.57 -4.44 -4.96
CA ASN A 94 11.70 -3.53 -4.70
C ASN A 94 11.48 -2.15 -5.32
N LEU A 95 10.97 -2.10 -6.56
CA LEU A 95 10.57 -0.85 -7.20
C LEU A 95 9.48 -0.15 -6.39
N ALA A 96 8.43 -0.89 -6.01
CA ALA A 96 7.32 -0.36 -5.24
C ALA A 96 7.77 0.25 -3.89
N ARG A 97 8.63 -0.46 -3.16
CA ARG A 97 9.20 -0.04 -1.88
C ARG A 97 10.08 1.18 -2.03
N ASN A 98 10.95 1.22 -3.05
CA ASN A 98 11.82 2.36 -3.28
C ASN A 98 11.02 3.62 -3.60
N VAL A 99 9.99 3.51 -4.44
CA VAL A 99 9.10 4.65 -4.71
C VAL A 99 8.35 5.09 -3.47
N ALA A 100 7.77 4.16 -2.70
CA ALA A 100 7.06 4.51 -1.46
C ALA A 100 7.99 5.26 -0.48
N ARG A 101 9.25 4.81 -0.35
CA ARG A 101 10.28 5.44 0.49
C ARG A 101 10.64 6.85 0.06
N MET A 102 10.72 7.13 -1.24
CA MET A 102 11.02 8.49 -1.74
C MET A 102 9.99 9.51 -1.28
N PHE A 103 8.73 9.09 -1.07
CA PHE A 103 7.65 9.95 -0.62
C PHE A 103 7.38 9.88 0.89
N SER A 104 8.23 9.18 1.65
CA SER A 104 8.12 9.14 3.11
C SER A 104 8.82 10.34 3.73
N ALA A 105 8.06 11.18 4.46
CA ALA A 105 8.58 12.37 5.14
C ALA A 105 8.83 12.15 6.66
N THR A 106 8.51 10.96 7.18
CA THR A 106 8.65 10.66 8.61
C THR A 106 10.08 10.25 8.96
N LYS A 107 10.50 10.55 10.20
CA LYS A 107 11.82 10.17 10.73
C LYS A 107 12.05 8.65 10.73
N TYR A 108 10.99 7.89 11.00
CA TYR A 108 11.00 6.43 11.02
C TYR A 108 9.99 5.90 10.01
N ILE A 109 10.30 4.76 9.40
CA ILE A 109 9.43 4.10 8.43
C ILE A 109 9.25 2.63 8.81
N ILE A 110 8.02 2.14 8.62
CA ILE A 110 7.71 0.72 8.60
C ILE A 110 7.33 0.36 7.18
N ILE A 111 7.94 -0.69 6.65
CA ILE A 111 7.62 -1.22 5.32
C ILE A 111 6.82 -2.50 5.55
N THR A 112 5.66 -2.57 4.90
CA THR A 112 4.77 -3.73 4.96
C THR A 112 4.04 -3.90 3.64
N ASP A 113 3.58 -5.12 3.38
CA ASP A 113 2.66 -5.40 2.30
C ASP A 113 1.23 -5.03 2.74
N TYR A 114 0.35 -4.66 1.79
CA TYR A 114 -1.01 -4.19 2.13
C TYR A 114 -1.90 -5.28 2.77
N GLU A 115 -1.46 -6.53 2.69
CA GLU A 115 -2.18 -7.70 3.22
C GLU A 115 -1.88 -7.95 4.70
N HIS A 116 -0.84 -7.32 5.25
CA HIS A 116 -0.55 -7.41 6.69
C HIS A 116 -1.34 -6.35 7.45
N LEU A 117 -2.28 -6.81 8.26
CA LEU A 117 -3.09 -5.94 9.10
C LEU A 117 -2.33 -5.60 10.39
N PHE A 118 -2.46 -4.35 10.80
CA PHE A 118 -1.97 -3.88 12.09
C PHE A 118 -3.06 -4.04 13.15
N ASN A 119 -2.66 -4.24 14.41
CA ASN A 119 -3.58 -4.06 15.52
C ASN A 119 -4.03 -2.60 15.61
N GLU A 120 -5.20 -2.34 16.20
CA GLU A 120 -5.62 -0.97 16.48
C GLU A 120 -4.58 -0.25 17.36
N GLY A 121 -4.21 0.99 16.99
CA GLY A 121 -3.22 1.78 17.73
C GLY A 121 -1.77 1.31 17.58
N PHE A 122 -1.48 0.49 16.55
CA PHE A 122 -0.15 -0.06 16.34
C PHE A 122 0.94 1.02 16.21
N GLU A 123 0.68 2.10 15.47
CA GLU A 123 1.66 3.20 15.32
C GLU A 123 2.10 3.77 16.66
N THR A 124 1.13 4.03 17.55
CA THR A 124 1.44 4.66 18.83
C THR A 124 2.30 3.72 19.68
N THR A 125 1.98 2.43 19.66
CA THR A 125 2.76 1.40 20.35
C THR A 125 4.21 1.35 19.83
N VAL A 126 4.39 1.23 18.51
CA VAL A 126 5.73 1.10 17.92
C VAL A 126 6.53 2.40 17.99
N ARG A 127 5.87 3.56 17.92
CA ARG A 127 6.52 4.87 18.08
C ARG A 127 7.06 5.02 19.50
N THR A 128 6.30 4.69 20.52
CA THR A 128 6.78 4.72 21.92
C THR A 128 7.99 3.80 22.11
N VAL A 129 7.96 2.59 21.55
CA VAL A 129 9.12 1.68 21.60
C VAL A 129 10.31 2.28 20.85
N ALA A 130 10.09 2.85 19.66
CA ALA A 130 11.14 3.48 18.86
C ALA A 130 11.79 4.66 19.58
N ASP A 131 11.00 5.55 20.19
CA ASP A 131 11.48 6.72 20.91
C ASP A 131 12.40 6.32 22.07
N ILE A 132 12.05 5.28 22.83
CA ILE A 132 12.86 4.78 23.94
C ILE A 132 14.13 4.08 23.43
N ARG A 133 13.98 3.08 22.55
CA ARG A 133 15.09 2.21 22.15
C ARG A 133 16.12 2.91 21.29
N LEU A 134 15.68 3.83 20.43
CA LEU A 134 16.59 4.58 19.56
C LEU A 134 17.22 5.79 20.27
N ALA A 135 16.66 6.26 21.39
CA ALA A 135 17.38 7.19 22.28
C ALA A 135 18.55 6.48 22.99
N GLU A 136 18.35 5.24 23.46
CA GLU A 136 19.39 4.43 24.10
C GLU A 136 20.48 3.98 23.11
N LYS A 137 20.09 3.51 21.92
CA LYS A 137 20.98 2.99 20.89
C LYS A 137 20.58 3.48 19.50
N PRO A 138 21.03 4.69 19.10
CA PRO A 138 20.60 5.35 17.86
C PRO A 138 20.88 4.57 16.57
N GLN A 139 21.92 3.74 16.55
CA GLN A 139 22.32 2.92 15.40
C GLN A 139 21.70 1.51 15.45
N SER A 140 20.45 1.39 15.89
CA SER A 140 19.73 0.13 15.94
C SER A 140 18.62 0.08 14.89
N MET A 141 18.38 -1.11 14.35
CA MET A 141 17.19 -1.39 13.55
C MET A 141 16.17 -2.12 14.43
N LEU A 142 14.94 -1.61 14.47
CA LEU A 142 13.84 -2.29 15.16
C LEU A 142 13.08 -3.15 14.16
N VAL A 143 12.74 -4.36 14.60
CA VAL A 143 11.96 -5.32 13.82
C VAL A 143 10.70 -5.69 14.58
N TYR A 144 9.59 -5.86 13.86
CA TYR A 144 8.34 -6.38 14.40
C TYR A 144 8.05 -7.74 13.77
N ARG A 145 7.30 -8.56 14.48
CA ARG A 145 6.90 -9.89 14.00
C ARG A 145 5.54 -9.81 13.35
N ILE A 146 5.39 -10.54 12.25
CA ILE A 146 4.12 -10.78 11.58
C ILE A 146 3.66 -12.18 12.01
N PHE A 147 2.39 -12.32 12.34
CA PHE A 147 1.78 -13.58 12.72
C PHE A 147 0.70 -13.94 11.72
N GLU A 148 0.65 -15.21 11.35
CA GLU A 148 -0.46 -15.77 10.56
C GLU A 148 -1.55 -16.22 11.52
N ILE A 149 -2.81 -15.91 11.19
CA ILE A 149 -3.97 -16.37 11.95
C ILE A 149 -4.49 -17.62 11.24
N ASP A 150 -4.60 -18.72 11.97
CA ASP A 150 -5.23 -19.93 11.45
C ASP A 150 -6.70 -19.63 11.12
N GLU A 151 -7.14 -19.93 9.90
CA GLU A 151 -8.50 -19.70 9.41
C GLU A 151 -9.58 -20.34 10.30
N LYS A 152 -9.20 -21.31 11.15
CA LYS A 152 -10.07 -21.97 12.12
C LYS A 152 -10.36 -21.14 13.37
N VAL A 153 -9.64 -20.04 13.58
CA VAL A 153 -9.83 -19.16 14.74
C VAL A 153 -10.92 -18.13 14.43
N THR A 154 -12.09 -18.30 15.05
CA THR A 154 -13.15 -17.28 15.04
C THR A 154 -12.85 -16.21 16.09
N VAL A 155 -12.77 -14.94 15.66
CA VAL A 155 -12.61 -13.75 16.50
C VAL A 155 -13.98 -13.18 16.84
#